data_AF-A0A2D5YS30-F1
#
_entry.id   AF-A0A2D5YS30-F1
#
_cell.length_a   1.000
_cell.length_b   1.000
_cell.length_c   1.000
_cell.angle_alpha   90.00
_cell.angle_beta   90.00
_cell.angle_gamma   90.00
#
_symmetry.space_group_name_H-M   'P 1'
#
loop_
_entity.id
_entity.type
_entity.pdbx_description
1 polymer ?
#
loop_
_entity_poly.entity_id
_entity_poly.type
_entity_poly.pdbx_seq_one_letter_code
_entity_poly.pdbx_strand_id
1 'polypeptide(L)'
;MYVHYMILKTLALTLFSTAFAFNQQALDLNKTCGDFENFYHAYQIDSFKQYISCAKIDEYDNMINSIGNFSPYKPKISVLIHKSSGNASFDYGGNISVPASLVFSGKYGTRIFGDISGIPAIFAHEYGHAIFAEALKDKDFYTSFHKLSKSISQLRTLLVGEYVEGSSYRRVDYIKSRSKELKEKRKKVLSNSKIRFISAYNELFSDVVATYQSNNKSAITNALYHHDVSDKEYMNLLARSLVERDHSNLSYRSVHTYFAETRTYIGTNFWPSSQEQKEEYLSIILRAIMLEIDEKFEKSNEHTAKTLNKGLIERLEGLKPL
;
A
#
# COMPACT_ATOMS: atom_id res chain seq x y z
N MET A 1 -50.43 39.56 7.64
CA MET A 1 -49.41 39.21 6.61
C MET A 1 -47.97 39.10 7.16
N TYR A 2 -47.73 39.16 8.47
CA TYR A 2 -46.36 39.14 9.06
C TYR A 2 -46.01 37.86 9.83
N VAL A 3 -46.98 37.01 10.16
CA VAL A 3 -46.76 35.80 10.98
C VAL A 3 -46.35 34.57 10.13
N HIS A 4 -46.76 34.51 8.86
CA HIS A 4 -46.34 33.43 7.94
C HIS A 4 -44.90 33.56 7.45
N TYR A 5 -44.32 34.77 7.45
CA TYR A 5 -42.96 35.00 6.94
C TYR A 5 -41.87 34.63 7.97
N MET A 6 -42.20 34.64 9.26
CA MET A 6 -41.28 34.23 10.32
C MET A 6 -41.19 32.71 10.47
N ILE A 7 -42.31 31.98 10.34
CA ILE A 7 -42.30 30.52 10.44
C ILE A 7 -41.52 29.87 9.28
N LEU A 8 -41.61 30.43 8.06
CA LEU A 8 -40.84 29.96 6.90
C LEU A 8 -39.33 30.28 7.00
N LYS A 9 -38.93 31.39 7.62
CA LYS A 9 -37.50 31.70 7.83
C LYS A 9 -36.89 30.85 8.94
N THR A 10 -37.62 30.54 10.00
CA THR A 10 -37.10 29.69 11.08
C THR A 10 -37.02 28.22 10.64
N LEU A 11 -38.01 27.70 9.90
CA LEU A 11 -37.94 26.36 9.30
C LEU A 11 -36.83 26.25 8.25
N ALA A 12 -36.61 27.29 7.43
CA ALA A 12 -35.49 27.31 6.49
C ALA A 12 -34.14 27.38 7.19
N LEU A 13 -34.00 28.10 8.33
CA LEU A 13 -32.73 28.16 9.07
C LEU A 13 -32.43 26.88 9.88
N THR A 14 -33.45 26.17 10.39
CA THR A 14 -33.24 24.87 11.06
C THR A 14 -33.06 23.73 10.06
N LEU A 15 -33.66 23.81 8.86
CA LEU A 15 -33.45 22.81 7.80
C LEU A 15 -32.17 23.04 6.98
N PHE A 16 -31.67 24.27 6.82
CA PHE A 16 -30.38 24.51 6.13
C PHE A 16 -29.14 24.37 7.01
N SER A 17 -29.28 24.35 8.33
CA SER A 17 -28.16 24.07 9.25
C SER A 17 -27.96 22.58 9.54
N THR A 18 -28.88 21.72 9.06
CA THR A 18 -28.83 20.26 9.30
C THR A 18 -29.11 19.38 8.07
N ALA A 19 -29.45 19.93 6.90
CA ALA A 19 -29.64 19.12 5.70
C ALA A 19 -28.33 18.91 4.93
N PHE A 20 -27.90 17.65 4.90
CA PHE A 20 -26.75 17.07 4.19
C PHE A 20 -25.39 17.23 4.88
N ALA A 21 -25.30 16.64 6.08
CA ALA A 21 -24.05 16.04 6.52
C ALA A 21 -23.55 15.02 5.48
N PHE A 22 -22.41 15.34 4.88
CA PHE A 22 -21.44 14.51 4.14
C PHE A 22 -21.88 13.10 3.69
N ASN A 23 -21.88 12.89 2.37
CA ASN A 23 -22.07 11.61 1.69
C ASN A 23 -21.02 10.52 1.98
N GLN A 24 -20.14 10.70 2.97
CA GLN A 24 -19.14 9.71 3.36
C GLN A 24 -19.24 9.47 4.87
N GLN A 25 -19.83 8.33 5.22
CA GLN A 25 -19.90 7.84 6.60
C GLN A 25 -18.80 6.80 6.82
N ALA A 26 -18.26 6.72 8.03
CA ALA A 26 -17.28 5.71 8.38
C ALA A 26 -17.68 4.99 9.67
N LEU A 27 -17.11 3.81 9.91
CA LEU A 27 -17.24 3.05 11.14
C LEU A 27 -15.84 2.84 11.72
N ASP A 28 -15.70 3.10 13.01
CA ASP A 28 -14.50 2.82 13.78
C ASP A 28 -14.47 1.34 14.20
N LEU A 29 -13.54 0.59 13.62
CA LEU A 29 -13.40 -0.83 13.86
C LEU A 29 -12.73 -1.12 15.20
N ASN A 30 -11.88 -0.22 15.72
CA ASN A 30 -11.33 -0.37 17.07
C ASN A 30 -12.44 -0.34 18.12
N LYS A 31 -13.43 0.54 17.96
CA LYS A 31 -14.58 0.62 18.88
C LYS A 31 -15.54 -0.57 18.77
N THR A 32 -15.63 -1.20 17.60
CA THR A 32 -16.63 -2.26 17.35
C THR A 32 -16.07 -3.67 17.49
N CYS A 33 -14.79 -3.87 17.19
CA CYS A 33 -14.13 -5.17 17.20
C CYS A 33 -13.13 -5.34 18.35
N GLY A 34 -12.79 -4.26 19.06
CA GLY A 34 -11.77 -4.25 20.11
C GLY A 34 -10.47 -3.60 19.64
N ASP A 35 -9.54 -3.44 20.58
CA ASP A 35 -8.24 -2.84 20.30
C ASP A 35 -7.34 -3.81 19.54
N PHE A 36 -6.60 -3.27 18.56
CA PHE A 36 -5.63 -4.00 17.74
C PHE A 36 -4.22 -3.58 18.10
N GLU A 37 -3.27 -4.52 18.11
CA GLU A 37 -1.90 -4.25 18.53
C GLU A 37 -1.16 -3.38 17.52
N ASN A 38 -1.33 -3.66 16.22
CA ASN A 38 -0.51 -3.10 15.16
C ASN A 38 -1.14 -1.91 14.44
N PHE A 39 -2.41 -1.62 14.74
CA PHE A 39 -3.11 -0.51 14.14
C PHE A 39 -3.08 0.73 15.03
N TYR A 40 -2.77 1.89 14.44
CA TYR A 40 -3.15 3.17 15.06
C TYR A 40 -4.68 3.32 15.04
N HIS A 41 -5.27 3.03 13.88
CA HIS A 41 -6.71 3.06 13.66
C HIS A 41 -7.10 2.08 12.55
N ALA A 42 -8.26 1.44 12.69
CA ALA A 42 -8.91 0.67 11.64
C ALA A 42 -10.30 1.27 11.37
N TYR A 43 -10.54 1.67 10.11
CA TYR A 43 -11.80 2.27 9.70
C TYR A 43 -12.43 1.54 8.53
N GLN A 44 -13.74 1.36 8.59
CA GLN A 44 -14.57 1.01 7.45
C GLN A 44 -15.14 2.30 6.83
N ILE A 45 -14.89 2.58 5.56
CA ILE A 45 -15.37 3.78 4.86
C ILE A 45 -16.63 3.43 4.04
N ASP A 46 -17.62 4.31 4.03
CA ASP A 46 -18.95 4.13 3.43
C ASP A 46 -19.80 3.07 4.18
N SER A 47 -19.91 3.25 5.50
CA SER A 47 -20.34 2.26 6.51
C SER A 47 -21.82 1.85 6.53
N PHE A 48 -22.69 2.32 5.62
CA PHE A 48 -24.13 1.98 5.63
C PHE A 48 -24.43 0.48 5.47
N LYS A 49 -23.44 -0.32 5.06
CA LYS A 49 -23.52 -1.78 4.98
C LYS A 49 -22.22 -2.32 5.55
N GLN A 50 -22.27 -2.98 6.71
CA GLN A 50 -21.11 -3.72 7.23
C GLN A 50 -20.65 -4.70 6.14
N TYR A 51 -19.42 -4.53 5.66
CA TYR A 51 -18.90 -5.34 4.54
C TYR A 51 -17.65 -6.14 4.92
N ILE A 52 -17.17 -5.98 6.15
CA ILE A 52 -16.08 -6.78 6.71
C ILE A 52 -16.41 -7.17 8.15
N SER A 53 -16.03 -8.39 8.54
CA SER A 53 -16.21 -8.90 9.91
C SER A 53 -14.99 -8.58 10.76
N CYS A 54 -15.16 -8.57 12.09
CA CYS A 54 -14.04 -8.41 13.02
C CYS A 54 -12.95 -9.46 12.82
N ALA A 55 -13.33 -10.72 12.58
CA ALA A 55 -12.39 -11.80 12.29
C ALA A 55 -11.48 -11.51 11.08
N LYS A 56 -11.97 -10.78 10.07
CA LYS A 56 -11.15 -10.40 8.92
C LYS A 56 -10.16 -9.28 9.24
N ILE A 57 -10.49 -8.41 10.19
CA ILE A 57 -9.58 -7.39 10.71
C ILE A 57 -8.52 -8.02 11.60
N ASP A 58 -8.91 -8.96 12.46
CA ASP A 58 -8.00 -9.77 13.26
C ASP A 58 -7.01 -10.52 12.36
N GLU A 59 -7.45 -11.03 11.20
CA GLU A 59 -6.57 -11.65 10.21
C GLU A 59 -5.49 -10.68 9.71
N TYR A 60 -5.82 -9.41 9.45
CA TYR A 60 -4.84 -8.40 9.06
C TYR A 60 -3.89 -8.03 10.20
N ASP A 61 -4.40 -7.90 11.44
CA ASP A 61 -3.55 -7.59 12.61
C ASP A 61 -2.56 -8.75 12.89
N ASN A 62 -3.06 -9.98 12.86
CA ASN A 62 -2.25 -11.19 12.99
C ASN A 62 -1.23 -11.34 11.84
N MET A 63 -1.59 -10.92 10.63
CA MET A 63 -0.66 -10.92 9.49
C MET A 63 0.47 -9.91 9.69
N ILE A 64 0.19 -8.71 10.20
CA ILE A 64 1.26 -7.77 10.56
C ILE A 64 2.16 -8.36 11.64
N ASN A 65 1.59 -9.00 12.66
CA ASN A 65 2.36 -9.69 13.68
C ASN A 65 3.26 -10.80 13.08
N SER A 66 2.70 -11.64 12.20
CA SER A 66 3.42 -12.70 11.49
C SER A 66 4.57 -12.16 10.65
N ILE A 67 4.34 -11.09 9.88
CA ILE A 67 5.38 -10.43 9.07
C ILE A 67 6.43 -9.79 9.99
N GLY A 68 6.00 -9.17 11.08
CA GLY A 68 6.88 -8.58 12.09
C GLY A 68 7.83 -9.58 12.75
N ASN A 69 7.49 -10.88 12.76
CA ASN A 69 8.35 -11.94 13.30
C ASN A 69 9.50 -12.34 12.35
N PHE A 70 9.54 -11.87 11.11
CA PHE A 70 10.67 -12.08 10.20
C PHE A 70 11.14 -10.80 9.51
N SER A 71 10.56 -9.64 9.85
CA SER A 71 10.92 -8.35 9.27
C SER A 71 11.79 -7.55 10.25
N PRO A 72 12.87 -6.90 9.79
CA PRO A 72 13.69 -6.05 10.64
C PRO A 72 12.96 -4.79 11.14
N TYR A 73 11.84 -4.42 10.52
CA TYR A 73 10.99 -3.31 10.94
C TYR A 73 9.54 -3.76 11.10
N LYS A 74 8.86 -3.23 12.12
CA LYS A 74 7.45 -3.47 12.42
C LYS A 74 6.69 -2.15 12.57
N PRO A 75 6.55 -1.35 11.49
CA PRO A 75 5.83 -0.09 11.57
C PRO A 75 4.35 -0.32 11.90
N LYS A 76 3.81 0.45 12.85
CA LYS A 76 2.36 0.56 13.03
C LYS A 76 1.75 1.35 11.88
N ILE A 77 0.55 0.95 11.47
CA ILE A 77 -0.16 1.57 10.34
C ILE A 77 -1.63 1.83 10.70
N SER A 78 -2.35 2.61 9.90
CA SER A 78 -3.82 2.64 9.94
C SER A 78 -4.37 1.87 8.75
N VAL A 79 -5.45 1.13 8.94
CA VAL A 79 -6.13 0.42 7.85
C VAL A 79 -7.41 1.14 7.49
N LEU A 80 -7.54 1.50 6.22
CA LEU A 80 -8.71 2.14 5.65
C LEU A 80 -9.37 1.19 4.68
N ILE A 81 -10.51 0.64 5.07
CA ILE A 81 -11.19 -0.37 4.30
C ILE A 81 -12.25 0.31 3.46
N HIS A 82 -12.29 -0.04 2.18
CA HIS A 82 -13.27 0.45 1.22
C HIS A 82 -14.13 -0.71 0.72
N LYS A 83 -15.36 -0.45 0.28
CA LYS A 83 -16.26 -1.51 -0.19
C LYS A 83 -15.66 -2.36 -1.32
N SER A 84 -15.18 -1.72 -2.38
CA SER A 84 -14.62 -2.40 -3.55
C SER A 84 -13.64 -1.53 -4.29
N SER A 85 -12.55 -2.11 -4.78
CA SER A 85 -11.53 -1.44 -5.59
C SER A 85 -10.79 -2.49 -6.43
N GLY A 86 -10.22 -2.08 -7.56
CA GLY A 86 -9.30 -2.94 -8.33
C GLY A 86 -7.89 -2.96 -7.77
N ASN A 87 -7.62 -2.24 -6.67
CA ASN A 87 -6.30 -2.14 -6.08
C ASN A 87 -6.34 -1.85 -4.57
N ALA A 88 -5.26 -2.17 -3.87
CA ALA A 88 -4.92 -1.62 -2.56
C ALA A 88 -3.82 -0.55 -2.71
N SER A 89 -3.48 0.16 -1.63
CA SER A 89 -2.36 1.12 -1.66
C SER A 89 -1.86 1.48 -0.27
N PHE A 90 -0.54 1.61 -0.15
CA PHE A 90 0.15 2.31 0.94
C PHE A 90 0.45 3.76 0.54
N ASP A 91 0.15 4.71 1.43
CA ASP A 91 0.27 6.15 1.12
C ASP A 91 1.64 6.78 1.42
N TYR A 92 2.64 5.94 1.73
CA TYR A 92 4.01 6.29 2.16
C TYR A 92 4.14 6.94 3.54
N GLY A 93 3.03 7.13 4.28
CA GLY A 93 3.05 7.85 5.55
C GLY A 93 2.43 7.11 6.72
N GLY A 94 1.71 6.02 6.46
CA GLY A 94 1.21 5.14 7.51
C GLY A 94 -0.19 4.60 7.29
N ASN A 95 -0.83 4.82 6.14
CA ASN A 95 -2.14 4.25 5.87
C ASN A 95 -2.09 3.21 4.75
N ILE A 96 -2.66 2.04 5.01
CA ILE A 96 -2.98 1.04 3.99
C ILE A 96 -4.46 1.16 3.66
N SER A 97 -4.78 1.46 2.40
CA SER A 97 -6.15 1.42 1.88
C SER A 97 -6.38 0.09 1.18
N VAL A 98 -7.32 -0.72 1.66
CA VAL A 98 -7.59 -2.06 1.14
C VAL A 98 -9.09 -2.23 0.83
N PRO A 99 -9.48 -2.85 -0.30
CA PRO A 99 -10.88 -3.14 -0.54
C PRO A 99 -11.35 -4.39 0.21
N ALA A 100 -12.61 -4.42 0.62
CA ALA A 100 -13.27 -5.63 1.10
C ALA A 100 -13.57 -6.62 -0.05
N SER A 101 -13.62 -6.15 -1.29
CA SER A 101 -13.74 -6.99 -2.49
C SER A 101 -12.93 -6.42 -3.65
N LEU A 102 -12.12 -7.26 -4.28
CA LEU A 102 -11.38 -6.90 -5.49
C LEU A 102 -12.34 -6.84 -6.68
N VAL A 103 -12.35 -5.70 -7.38
CA VAL A 103 -13.18 -5.53 -8.57
C VAL A 103 -12.38 -4.89 -9.68
N PHE A 104 -12.16 -5.64 -10.75
CA PHE A 104 -11.44 -5.22 -11.94
C PHE A 104 -12.41 -4.74 -13.01
N SER A 105 -11.92 -3.83 -13.86
CA SER A 105 -12.62 -3.39 -15.06
C SER A 105 -12.33 -4.38 -16.19
N GLY A 106 -13.35 -5.11 -16.63
CA GLY A 106 -13.29 -6.03 -17.76
C GLY A 106 -13.54 -5.35 -19.11
N LYS A 107 -13.55 -6.16 -20.16
CA LYS A 107 -13.84 -5.67 -21.52
C LYS A 107 -15.25 -5.07 -21.57
N TYR A 108 -15.41 -3.96 -22.31
CA TYR A 108 -16.68 -3.25 -22.46
C TYR A 108 -17.28 -2.70 -21.15
N GLY A 109 -16.45 -2.49 -20.12
CA GLY A 109 -16.89 -1.91 -18.85
C GLY A 109 -17.58 -2.89 -17.90
N THR A 110 -17.46 -4.20 -18.16
CA THR A 110 -17.92 -5.23 -17.21
C THR A 110 -17.14 -5.13 -15.90
N ARG A 111 -17.76 -5.55 -14.80
CA ARG A 111 -17.11 -5.62 -13.48
C ARG A 111 -16.76 -7.07 -13.19
N ILE A 112 -15.48 -7.34 -12.98
CA ILE A 112 -14.98 -8.68 -12.70
C ILE A 112 -14.59 -8.73 -11.24
N PHE A 113 -15.24 -9.62 -10.50
CA PHE A 113 -14.91 -9.84 -9.10
C PHE A 113 -13.68 -10.75 -9.04
N GLY A 114 -12.61 -10.24 -8.43
CA GLY A 114 -11.41 -11.01 -8.15
C GLY A 114 -11.65 -12.04 -7.06
N ASP A 115 -10.70 -12.96 -6.89
CA ASP A 115 -10.74 -13.90 -5.80
C ASP A 115 -10.47 -13.19 -4.46
N ILE A 116 -11.39 -13.34 -3.52
CA ILE A 116 -11.27 -12.78 -2.16
C ILE A 116 -10.06 -13.38 -1.41
N SER A 117 -9.65 -14.60 -1.77
CA SER A 117 -8.45 -15.26 -1.21
C SER A 117 -7.15 -14.53 -1.56
N GLY A 118 -7.16 -13.66 -2.57
CA GLY A 118 -6.02 -12.85 -2.98
C GLY A 118 -5.80 -11.59 -2.12
N ILE A 119 -6.82 -11.11 -1.40
CA ILE A 119 -6.73 -9.87 -0.60
C ILE A 119 -5.63 -9.96 0.48
N PRO A 120 -5.48 -11.07 1.22
CA PRO A 120 -4.37 -11.24 2.17
C PRO A 120 -2.97 -11.00 1.56
N ALA A 121 -2.71 -11.54 0.37
CA ALA A 121 -1.42 -11.37 -0.30
C ALA A 121 -1.20 -9.91 -0.72
N ILE A 122 -2.25 -9.23 -1.22
CA ILE A 122 -2.20 -7.81 -1.56
C ILE A 122 -1.97 -6.96 -0.31
N PHE A 123 -2.63 -7.26 0.81
CA PHE A 123 -2.40 -6.55 2.07
C PHE A 123 -0.95 -6.72 2.57
N ALA A 124 -0.41 -7.95 2.52
CA ALA A 124 0.99 -8.22 2.86
C ALA A 124 1.97 -7.43 1.98
N HIS A 125 1.66 -7.28 0.69
CA HIS A 125 2.43 -6.43 -0.24
C HIS A 125 2.40 -4.96 0.20
N GLU A 126 1.22 -4.39 0.48
CA GLU A 126 1.14 -3.01 0.96
C GLU A 126 1.86 -2.81 2.30
N TYR A 127 1.86 -3.82 3.18
CA TYR A 127 2.64 -3.77 4.41
C TYR A 127 4.15 -3.84 4.16
N GLY A 128 4.59 -4.58 3.12
CA GLY A 128 5.96 -4.55 2.61
C GLY A 128 6.42 -3.13 2.25
N HIS A 129 5.54 -2.31 1.64
CA HIS A 129 5.86 -0.91 1.38
C HIS A 129 6.03 -0.09 2.66
N ALA A 130 5.26 -0.39 3.71
CA ALA A 130 5.39 0.28 5.00
C ALA A 130 6.74 -0.04 5.66
N ILE A 131 7.15 -1.31 5.64
CA ILE A 131 8.47 -1.76 6.13
C ILE A 131 9.60 -1.05 5.36
N PHE A 132 9.49 -0.99 4.04
CA PHE A 132 10.50 -0.35 3.20
C PHE A 132 10.59 1.17 3.44
N ALA A 133 9.45 1.85 3.60
CA ALA A 133 9.41 3.26 3.93
C ALA A 133 10.01 3.55 5.32
N GLU A 134 9.79 2.67 6.29
CA GLU A 134 10.39 2.75 7.63
C GLU A 134 11.91 2.60 7.56
N ALA A 135 12.42 1.66 6.77
CA ALA A 135 13.85 1.45 6.55
C ALA A 135 14.55 2.68 5.92
N LEU A 136 13.82 3.47 5.14
CA LEU A 136 14.35 4.66 4.45
C LEU A 136 14.14 5.97 5.21
N LYS A 137 13.36 5.98 6.31
CA LYS A 137 12.84 7.21 6.93
C LYS A 137 13.92 8.24 7.31
N ASP A 138 15.11 7.77 7.65
CA ASP A 138 16.26 8.57 8.11
C ASP A 138 17.28 8.85 7.01
N LYS A 139 17.06 8.36 5.78
CA LYS A 139 17.92 8.69 4.63
C LYS A 139 17.65 10.13 4.20
N ASP A 140 18.70 10.92 4.00
CA ASP A 140 18.60 12.36 3.68
C ASP A 140 17.68 12.66 2.49
N PHE A 141 17.79 11.84 1.43
CA PHE A 141 16.99 12.02 0.21
C PHE A 141 15.51 11.70 0.42
N TYR A 142 15.14 10.93 1.45
CA TYR A 142 13.79 10.42 1.69
C TYR A 142 13.08 11.11 2.87
N THR A 143 13.85 11.59 3.86
CA THR A 143 13.32 12.15 5.12
C THR A 143 12.23 13.20 4.92
N SER A 144 12.44 14.15 4.00
CA SER A 144 11.44 15.21 3.73
C SER A 144 10.17 14.66 3.08
N PHE A 145 10.31 13.69 2.16
CA PHE A 145 9.18 13.00 1.55
C PHE A 145 8.39 12.21 2.60
N HIS A 146 9.07 11.45 3.45
CA HIS A 146 8.47 10.66 4.52
C HIS A 146 7.69 11.54 5.51
N LYS A 147 8.28 12.64 6.01
CA LYS A 147 7.59 13.57 6.92
C LYS A 147 6.32 14.18 6.32
N LEU A 148 6.36 14.56 5.04
CA LEU A 148 5.18 15.06 4.32
C LEU A 148 4.12 13.97 4.17
N SER A 149 4.52 12.77 3.77
CA SER A 149 3.61 11.63 3.63
C SER A 149 2.96 11.30 4.98
N LYS A 150 3.71 11.21 6.08
CA LYS A 150 3.16 10.97 7.43
C LYS A 150 2.13 12.03 7.83
N SER A 151 2.43 13.30 7.56
CA SER A 151 1.50 14.40 7.86
C SER A 151 0.21 14.29 7.05
N ILE A 152 0.31 13.90 5.77
CA ILE A 152 -0.87 13.65 4.91
C ILE A 152 -1.67 12.45 5.43
N SER A 153 -0.99 11.38 5.84
CA SER A 153 -1.63 10.17 6.38
C SER A 153 -2.39 10.47 7.67
N GLN A 154 -1.78 11.20 8.60
CA GLN A 154 -2.42 11.64 9.84
C GLN A 154 -3.67 12.49 9.57
N LEU A 155 -3.60 13.44 8.62
CA LEU A 155 -4.77 14.23 8.23
C LEU A 155 -5.85 13.38 7.58
N ARG A 156 -5.50 12.33 6.84
CA ARG A 156 -6.48 11.41 6.26
C ARG A 156 -7.18 10.61 7.34
N THR A 157 -6.45 10.08 8.31
CA THR A 157 -7.00 9.33 9.44
C THR A 157 -7.86 10.23 10.32
N LEU A 158 -7.40 11.45 10.61
CA LEU A 158 -8.19 12.45 11.31
C LEU A 158 -9.49 12.75 10.57
N LEU A 159 -9.42 13.01 9.25
CA LEU A 159 -10.60 13.28 8.43
C LEU A 159 -11.64 12.15 8.51
N VAL A 160 -11.20 10.90 8.50
CA VAL A 160 -12.11 9.74 8.65
C VAL A 160 -12.70 9.71 10.06
N GLY A 161 -11.91 9.97 11.10
CA GLY A 161 -12.40 10.10 12.48
C GLY A 161 -13.47 11.19 12.62
N GLU A 162 -13.29 12.36 12.00
CA GLU A 162 -14.29 13.43 11.98
C GLU A 162 -15.62 12.99 11.36
N TYR A 163 -15.58 12.11 10.36
CA TYR A 163 -16.80 11.54 9.76
C TYR A 163 -17.49 10.52 10.67
N VAL A 164 -16.74 9.80 11.52
CA VAL A 164 -17.30 8.93 12.55
C VAL A 164 -17.97 9.74 13.65
N GLU A 165 -17.34 10.82 14.10
CA GLU A 165 -17.80 11.64 15.22
C GLU A 165 -18.91 12.64 14.85
N GLY A 166 -19.18 12.84 13.56
CA GLY A 166 -20.22 13.78 13.10
C GLY A 166 -19.82 15.25 13.25
N SER A 167 -18.53 15.56 13.02
CA SER A 167 -17.97 16.90 13.23
C SER A 167 -18.50 17.99 12.30
N SER A 168 -18.27 19.25 12.70
CA SER A 168 -18.69 20.42 11.94
C SER A 168 -18.04 20.53 10.55
N TYR A 169 -18.78 21.07 9.58
CA TYR A 169 -18.33 21.32 8.21
C TYR A 169 -17.01 22.11 8.14
N ARG A 170 -16.87 23.16 8.96
CA ARG A 170 -15.66 24.00 8.99
C ARG A 170 -14.39 23.22 9.34
N ARG A 171 -14.49 22.26 10.26
CA ARG A 171 -13.36 21.42 10.68
C ARG A 171 -12.95 20.44 9.58
N VAL A 172 -13.92 19.79 8.96
CA VAL A 172 -13.71 18.89 7.81
C VAL A 172 -13.03 19.63 6.65
N ASP A 173 -13.52 20.82 6.30
CA ASP A 173 -12.98 21.62 5.21
C ASP A 173 -11.57 22.14 5.49
N TYR A 174 -11.27 22.52 6.73
CA TYR A 174 -9.91 22.87 7.14
C TYR A 174 -8.95 21.71 6.91
N ILE A 175 -9.30 20.50 7.37
CA ILE A 175 -8.47 19.30 7.20
C ILE A 175 -8.26 18.99 5.71
N LYS A 176 -9.33 19.05 4.89
CA LYS A 176 -9.24 18.85 3.44
C LYS A 176 -8.32 19.85 2.76
N SER A 177 -8.45 21.12 3.12
CA SER A 177 -7.64 22.21 2.58
C SER A 177 -6.16 22.03 2.93
N ARG A 178 -5.87 21.70 4.19
CA ARG A 178 -4.51 21.42 4.65
C ARG A 178 -3.92 20.17 3.99
N SER A 179 -4.71 19.10 3.84
CA SER A 179 -4.29 17.88 3.13
C SER A 179 -3.95 18.18 1.68
N LYS A 180 -4.75 19.01 0.99
CA LYS A 180 -4.48 19.44 -0.38
C LYS A 180 -3.16 20.21 -0.49
N GLU A 181 -2.92 21.18 0.39
CA GLU A 181 -1.67 21.95 0.43
C GLU A 181 -0.43 21.03 0.59
N LEU A 182 -0.48 20.09 1.54
CA LEU A 182 0.63 19.15 1.77
C LEU A 182 0.83 18.19 0.60
N LYS A 183 -0.25 17.74 -0.06
CA LYS A 183 -0.16 16.90 -1.27
C LYS A 183 0.55 17.64 -2.40
N GLU A 184 0.29 18.94 -2.60
CA GLU A 184 1.00 19.74 -3.60
C GLU A 184 2.49 19.91 -3.24
N LYS A 185 2.83 20.09 -1.96
CA LYS A 185 4.23 20.08 -1.51
C LYS A 185 4.91 18.73 -1.76
N ARG A 186 4.22 17.62 -1.43
CA ARG A 186 4.73 16.26 -1.67
C ARG A 186 4.96 15.98 -3.14
N LYS A 187 4.08 16.43 -4.04
CA LYS A 187 4.26 16.27 -5.50
C LYS A 187 5.57 16.88 -5.99
N LYS A 188 5.95 18.06 -5.48
CA LYS A 188 7.24 18.70 -5.80
C LYS A 188 8.41 17.84 -5.34
N VAL A 189 8.37 17.30 -4.12
CA VAL A 189 9.42 16.39 -3.63
C VAL A 189 9.45 15.08 -4.42
N LEU A 190 8.28 14.53 -4.77
CA LEU A 190 8.15 13.31 -5.58
C LEU A 190 8.71 13.47 -7.00
N SER A 191 8.73 14.68 -7.56
CA SER A 191 9.38 14.92 -8.84
C SER A 191 10.92 14.78 -8.80
N ASN A 192 11.52 14.74 -7.61
CA ASN A 192 12.92 14.35 -7.44
C ASN A 192 13.17 12.96 -8.03
N SER A 193 14.18 12.84 -8.89
CA SER A 193 14.54 11.58 -9.54
C SER A 193 14.87 10.47 -8.55
N LYS A 194 15.45 10.81 -7.38
CA LYS A 194 15.82 9.84 -6.33
C LYS A 194 14.61 9.13 -5.72
N ILE A 195 13.51 9.85 -5.47
CA ILE A 195 12.28 9.23 -4.92
C ILE A 195 11.62 8.32 -5.95
N ARG A 196 11.60 8.72 -7.23
CA ARG A 196 11.07 7.87 -8.31
C ARG A 196 11.94 6.63 -8.53
N PHE A 197 13.25 6.78 -8.45
CA PHE A 197 14.21 5.69 -8.63
C PHE A 197 13.96 4.52 -7.68
N ILE A 198 13.69 4.79 -6.40
CA ILE A 198 13.48 3.73 -5.41
C ILE A 198 12.14 3.00 -5.56
N SER A 199 11.21 3.48 -6.40
CA SER A 199 9.87 2.90 -6.50
C SER A 199 9.90 1.44 -6.96
N ALA A 200 10.74 1.10 -7.93
CA ALA A 200 10.86 -0.28 -8.40
C ALA A 200 11.46 -1.22 -7.33
N TYR A 201 12.40 -0.73 -6.52
CA TYR A 201 12.95 -1.49 -5.39
C TYR A 201 11.91 -1.74 -4.30
N ASN A 202 11.06 -0.73 -4.03
CA ASN A 202 9.95 -0.85 -3.10
C ASN A 202 8.93 -1.92 -3.57
N GLU A 203 8.60 -1.95 -4.86
CA GLU A 203 7.77 -3.01 -5.46
C GLU A 203 8.40 -4.40 -5.32
N LEU A 204 9.69 -4.53 -5.62
CA LEU A 204 10.43 -5.79 -5.48
C LEU A 204 10.36 -6.30 -4.04
N PHE A 205 10.74 -5.47 -3.06
CA PHE A 205 10.76 -5.85 -1.65
C PHE A 205 9.36 -6.27 -1.16
N SER A 206 8.33 -5.57 -1.60
CA SER A 206 6.95 -5.83 -1.19
C SER A 206 6.38 -7.12 -1.76
N ASP A 207 6.74 -7.47 -3.00
CA ASP A 207 6.44 -8.79 -3.56
C ASP A 207 7.16 -9.91 -2.78
N VAL A 208 8.41 -9.70 -2.34
CA VAL A 208 9.13 -10.68 -1.50
C VAL A 208 8.42 -10.88 -0.16
N VAL A 209 8.05 -9.80 0.54
CA VAL A 209 7.31 -9.89 1.81
C VAL A 209 6.01 -10.67 1.63
N ALA A 210 5.22 -10.35 0.60
CA ALA A 210 3.96 -11.04 0.34
C ALA A 210 4.13 -12.53 0.02
N THR A 211 5.13 -12.88 -0.79
CA THR A 211 5.40 -14.28 -1.16
C THR A 211 5.95 -15.11 0.00
N TYR A 212 6.78 -14.53 0.87
CA TYR A 212 7.23 -15.18 2.11
C TYR A 212 6.09 -15.37 3.12
N GLN A 213 5.23 -14.36 3.30
CA GLN A 213 4.09 -14.45 4.21
C GLN A 213 3.11 -15.54 3.78
N SER A 214 2.82 -15.61 2.48
CA SER A 214 1.89 -16.58 1.89
C SER A 214 2.50 -17.95 1.61
N ASN A 215 3.82 -18.11 1.75
CA ASN A 215 4.57 -19.29 1.32
C ASN A 215 4.24 -19.71 -0.13
N ASN A 216 4.06 -18.73 -1.02
CA ASN A 216 3.68 -18.95 -2.40
C ASN A 216 4.43 -17.96 -3.32
N LYS A 217 5.33 -18.47 -4.16
CA LYS A 217 6.13 -17.68 -5.12
C LYS A 217 5.30 -16.90 -6.15
N SER A 218 4.04 -17.25 -6.32
CA SER A 218 3.10 -16.63 -7.27
C SER A 218 1.94 -15.92 -6.59
N ALA A 219 2.00 -15.67 -5.27
CA ALA A 219 0.87 -15.14 -4.50
C ALA A 219 0.26 -13.86 -5.09
N ILE A 220 1.09 -12.90 -5.49
CA ILE A 220 0.64 -11.64 -6.09
C ILE A 220 0.08 -11.84 -7.49
N THR A 221 0.72 -12.66 -8.31
CA THR A 221 0.21 -13.02 -9.64
C THR A 221 -1.18 -13.65 -9.52
N ASN A 222 -1.35 -14.61 -8.60
CA ASN A 222 -2.61 -15.30 -8.38
C ASN A 222 -3.69 -14.34 -7.85
N ALA A 223 -3.34 -13.42 -6.94
CA ALA A 223 -4.27 -12.47 -6.36
C ALA A 223 -4.81 -11.44 -7.37
N LEU A 224 -4.02 -11.08 -8.38
CA LEU A 224 -4.37 -10.07 -9.38
C LEU A 224 -4.88 -10.65 -10.71
N TYR A 225 -4.75 -11.97 -10.90
CA TYR A 225 -5.20 -12.62 -12.13
C TYR A 225 -6.72 -12.66 -12.22
N HIS A 226 -7.25 -12.42 -13.42
CA HIS A 226 -8.63 -12.70 -13.79
C HIS A 226 -8.71 -13.08 -15.28
N HIS A 227 -9.81 -13.69 -15.70
CA HIS A 227 -9.96 -14.27 -17.05
C HIS A 227 -9.90 -13.26 -18.20
N ASP A 228 -10.19 -11.98 -17.94
CA ASP A 228 -10.14 -10.89 -18.94
C ASP A 228 -8.80 -10.15 -19.04
N VAL A 229 -7.79 -10.54 -18.25
CA VAL A 229 -6.46 -9.91 -18.31
C VAL A 229 -5.89 -10.06 -19.73
N SER A 230 -5.41 -8.97 -20.33
CA SER A 230 -4.76 -9.04 -21.65
C SER A 230 -3.40 -9.73 -21.56
N ASP A 231 -2.90 -10.32 -22.65
CA ASP A 231 -1.60 -11.00 -22.65
C ASP A 231 -0.46 -10.12 -22.11
N LYS A 232 -0.45 -8.83 -22.46
CA LYS A 232 0.54 -7.87 -21.98
C LYS A 232 0.43 -7.65 -20.47
N GLU A 233 -0.78 -7.50 -19.93
CA GLU A 233 -0.99 -7.36 -18.49
C GLU A 233 -0.64 -8.65 -17.77
N TYR A 234 -0.98 -9.80 -18.34
CA TYR A 234 -0.63 -11.10 -17.80
C TYR A 234 0.89 -11.25 -17.71
N MET A 235 1.64 -10.91 -18.76
CA MET A 235 3.11 -10.89 -18.71
C MET A 235 3.65 -9.96 -17.62
N ASN A 236 3.02 -8.80 -17.38
CA ASN A 236 3.40 -7.92 -16.28
C ASN A 236 3.11 -8.55 -14.91
N LEU A 237 2.00 -9.28 -14.75
CA LEU A 237 1.69 -10.03 -13.53
C LEU A 237 2.67 -11.18 -13.32
N LEU A 238 3.06 -11.87 -14.41
CA LEU A 238 4.03 -12.94 -14.37
C LEU A 238 5.42 -12.45 -13.96
N ALA A 239 5.80 -11.24 -14.36
CA ALA A 239 7.07 -10.59 -13.97
C ALA A 239 7.16 -10.22 -12.48
N ARG A 240 6.05 -10.31 -11.73
CA ARG A 240 6.00 -10.14 -10.27
C ARG A 240 6.16 -11.44 -9.49
N SER A 241 6.17 -12.58 -10.18
CA SER A 241 6.37 -13.89 -9.57
C SER A 241 7.85 -14.14 -9.25
N LEU A 242 8.11 -14.91 -8.21
CA LEU A 242 9.43 -15.44 -7.84
C LEU A 242 9.72 -16.79 -8.51
N VAL A 243 8.87 -17.26 -9.44
CA VAL A 243 9.09 -18.51 -10.19
C VAL A 243 10.04 -18.27 -11.37
N GLU A 244 10.91 -19.22 -11.64
CA GLU A 244 11.83 -19.21 -12.79
C GLU A 244 11.09 -19.15 -14.13
N ARG A 245 11.47 -18.19 -14.98
CA ARG A 245 10.82 -17.88 -16.25
C ARG A 245 11.76 -17.25 -17.27
N ASP A 246 11.39 -17.38 -18.54
CA ASP A 246 11.99 -16.61 -19.62
C ASP A 246 11.48 -15.16 -19.60
N HIS A 247 12.41 -14.21 -19.58
CA HIS A 247 12.18 -12.77 -19.52
C HIS A 247 12.37 -12.08 -20.87
N SER A 248 12.68 -12.82 -21.94
CA SER A 248 13.02 -12.30 -23.28
C SER A 248 11.96 -11.35 -23.87
N ASN A 249 10.68 -11.59 -23.58
CA ASN A 249 9.54 -10.83 -24.11
C ASN A 249 8.95 -9.81 -23.13
N LEU A 250 9.61 -9.53 -21.99
CA LEU A 250 9.08 -8.62 -20.98
C LEU A 250 9.24 -7.14 -21.35
N SER A 251 8.20 -6.37 -21.05
CA SER A 251 8.25 -4.91 -21.11
C SER A 251 8.68 -4.33 -19.76
N TYR A 252 9.88 -3.76 -19.69
CA TYR A 252 10.42 -3.08 -18.50
C TYR A 252 9.92 -1.64 -18.32
N ARG A 253 8.71 -1.33 -18.79
CA ARG A 253 8.13 0.02 -18.73
C ARG A 253 7.40 0.32 -17.42
N SER A 254 7.16 -0.69 -16.59
CA SER A 254 6.43 -0.57 -15.32
C SER A 254 7.41 -0.72 -14.15
N VAL A 255 7.20 0.06 -13.08
CA VAL A 255 7.95 -0.11 -11.82
C VAL A 255 7.81 -1.52 -11.26
N HIS A 256 6.68 -2.18 -11.52
CA HIS A 256 6.40 -3.55 -11.09
C HIS A 256 7.22 -4.59 -11.85
N THR A 257 7.56 -4.35 -13.13
CA THR A 257 8.26 -5.34 -13.98
C THR A 257 9.78 -5.14 -13.98
N TYR A 258 10.27 -4.02 -13.44
CA TYR A 258 11.66 -3.61 -13.53
C TYR A 258 12.65 -4.66 -13.01
N PHE A 259 12.30 -5.39 -11.94
CA PHE A 259 13.15 -6.38 -11.27
C PHE A 259 12.72 -7.83 -11.50
N ALA A 260 12.17 -8.16 -12.66
CA ALA A 260 11.69 -9.52 -12.97
C ALA A 260 12.78 -10.60 -12.82
N GLU A 261 13.99 -10.34 -13.32
CA GLU A 261 15.14 -11.26 -13.22
C GLU A 261 15.58 -11.42 -11.75
N THR A 262 15.63 -10.32 -10.99
CA THR A 262 15.99 -10.37 -9.56
C THR A 262 14.95 -11.16 -8.76
N ARG A 263 13.65 -11.03 -9.05
CA ARG A 263 12.61 -11.85 -8.41
C ARG A 263 12.83 -13.34 -8.65
N THR A 264 13.14 -13.72 -9.89
CA THR A 264 13.50 -15.10 -10.22
C THR A 264 14.69 -15.57 -9.40
N TYR A 265 15.76 -14.77 -9.37
CA TYR A 265 16.97 -15.09 -8.62
C TYR A 265 16.70 -15.27 -7.12
N ILE A 266 15.93 -14.37 -6.49
CA ILE A 266 15.49 -14.47 -5.10
C ILE A 266 14.66 -15.74 -4.89
N GLY A 267 13.72 -16.02 -5.78
CA GLY A 267 12.89 -17.22 -5.69
C GLY A 267 13.66 -18.53 -5.81
N THR A 268 14.82 -18.53 -6.48
CA THR A 268 15.68 -19.73 -6.59
C THR A 268 16.66 -19.84 -5.43
N ASN A 269 17.29 -18.73 -5.03
CA ASN A 269 18.44 -18.75 -4.11
C ASN A 269 18.11 -18.35 -2.67
N PHE A 270 17.00 -17.65 -2.47
CA PHE A 270 16.54 -17.11 -1.20
C PHE A 270 15.09 -17.54 -0.95
N TRP A 271 14.74 -18.80 -1.25
CA TRP A 271 13.44 -19.33 -0.86
C TRP A 271 13.55 -19.98 0.53
N PRO A 272 12.88 -19.43 1.56
CA PRO A 272 13.06 -19.87 2.93
C PRO A 272 12.29 -21.18 3.20
N SER A 273 12.87 -22.05 4.03
CA SER A 273 12.27 -23.30 4.52
C SER A 273 11.87 -23.25 5.99
N SER A 274 12.29 -22.20 6.71
CA SER A 274 11.94 -21.96 8.13
C SER A 274 11.67 -20.46 8.38
N GLN A 275 11.20 -20.15 9.58
CA GLN A 275 10.98 -18.77 10.01
C GLN A 275 12.30 -18.00 10.13
N GLU A 276 13.34 -18.64 10.66
CA GLU A 276 14.69 -18.07 10.81
C GLU A 276 15.27 -17.72 9.43
N GLN A 277 15.08 -18.59 8.43
CA GLN A 277 15.49 -18.28 7.06
C GLN A 277 14.69 -17.14 6.43
N LYS A 278 13.40 -16.98 6.76
CA LYS A 278 12.63 -15.80 6.30
C LYS A 278 13.28 -14.52 6.82
N GLU A 279 13.63 -14.49 8.10
CA GLU A 279 14.25 -13.33 8.75
C GLU A 279 15.62 -13.01 8.15
N GLU A 280 16.48 -14.02 8.03
CA GLU A 280 17.82 -13.89 7.46
C GLU A 280 17.74 -13.40 6.00
N TYR A 281 16.97 -14.09 5.15
CA TYR A 281 16.90 -13.78 3.73
C TYR A 281 16.25 -12.43 3.47
N LEU A 282 15.18 -12.08 4.18
CA LEU A 282 14.54 -10.76 4.02
C LEU A 282 15.49 -9.64 4.44
N SER A 283 16.26 -9.84 5.51
CA SER A 283 17.28 -8.88 5.97
C SER A 283 18.41 -8.71 4.96
N ILE A 284 18.89 -9.80 4.35
CA ILE A 284 19.90 -9.75 3.28
C ILE A 284 19.36 -9.02 2.05
N ILE A 285 18.13 -9.33 1.63
CA ILE A 285 17.50 -8.68 0.46
C ILE A 285 17.35 -7.18 0.71
N LEU A 286 16.84 -6.78 1.87
CA LEU A 286 16.70 -5.37 2.22
C LEU A 286 18.06 -4.66 2.23
N ARG A 287 19.07 -5.27 2.85
CA ARG A 287 20.44 -4.74 2.89
C ARG A 287 21.03 -4.59 1.49
N ALA A 288 20.86 -5.59 0.62
CA ALA A 288 21.35 -5.56 -0.75
C ALA A 288 20.71 -4.39 -1.53
N ILE A 289 19.39 -4.21 -1.38
CA ILE A 289 18.66 -3.10 -1.99
C ILE A 289 19.18 -1.74 -1.48
N MET A 290 19.38 -1.60 -0.16
CA MET A 290 19.89 -0.35 0.43
C MET A 290 21.27 0.02 -0.11
N LEU A 291 22.19 -0.96 -0.18
CA LEU A 291 23.53 -0.76 -0.74
C LEU A 291 23.48 -0.37 -2.23
N GLU A 292 22.59 -0.99 -3.00
CA GLU A 292 22.43 -0.67 -4.42
C GLU A 292 21.88 0.76 -4.61
N ILE A 293 20.92 1.18 -3.79
CA ILE A 293 20.38 2.55 -3.83
C ILE A 293 21.48 3.57 -3.50
N ASP A 294 22.27 3.34 -2.45
CA ASP A 294 23.34 4.24 -2.04
C ASP A 294 24.40 4.37 -3.16
N GLU A 295 24.86 3.25 -3.73
CA GLU A 295 25.86 3.25 -4.81
C GLU A 295 25.36 3.95 -6.09
N LYS A 296 24.12 3.69 -6.52
CA LYS A 296 23.57 4.30 -7.73
C LYS A 296 23.29 5.79 -7.57
N PHE A 297 23.08 6.28 -6.35
CA PHE A 297 22.98 7.72 -6.11
C PHE A 297 24.31 8.45 -6.18
N GLU A 298 25.44 7.75 -6.03
CA GLU A 298 26.79 8.31 -6.19
C GLU A 298 27.25 8.26 -7.66
N LYS A 299 26.86 7.21 -8.40
CA LYS A 299 27.27 7.00 -9.80
C LYS A 299 26.18 7.50 -10.77
N SER A 300 26.44 8.60 -11.47
CA SER A 300 25.53 9.26 -12.47
C SER A 300 25.27 8.44 -13.76
N ASN A 301 25.33 7.12 -13.71
CA ASN A 301 25.20 6.26 -14.89
C ASN A 301 23.73 5.95 -15.21
N GLU A 302 23.47 5.60 -16.47
CA GLU A 302 22.15 5.20 -16.93
C GLU A 302 21.63 3.97 -16.15
N HIS A 303 20.46 4.13 -15.53
CA HIS A 303 19.77 3.08 -14.78
C HIS A 303 18.78 2.38 -15.71
N THR A 304 19.21 1.29 -16.33
CA THR A 304 18.33 0.42 -17.13
C THR A 304 17.92 -0.79 -16.31
N ALA A 305 16.79 -1.43 -16.64
CA ALA A 305 16.34 -2.64 -15.94
C ALA A 305 17.42 -3.73 -15.94
N LYS A 306 18.10 -3.93 -17.08
CA LYS A 306 19.21 -4.88 -17.19
C LYS A 306 20.35 -4.56 -16.22
N THR A 307 20.78 -3.29 -16.16
CA THR A 307 21.90 -2.89 -15.29
C THR A 307 21.53 -2.94 -13.81
N LEU A 308 20.28 -2.60 -13.45
CA LEU A 308 19.82 -2.69 -12.06
C LEU A 308 19.59 -4.14 -11.60
N ASN A 309 19.04 -5.02 -12.44
CA ASN A 309 18.92 -6.45 -12.09
C ASN A 309 20.29 -7.08 -11.88
N LYS A 310 21.21 -6.88 -12.84
CA LYS A 310 22.57 -7.41 -12.74
C LYS A 310 23.26 -6.96 -11.44
N GLY A 311 23.25 -5.65 -11.16
CA GLY A 311 23.90 -5.10 -9.96
C GLY A 311 23.31 -5.63 -8.66
N LEU A 312 21.97 -5.70 -8.57
CA LEU A 312 21.31 -6.22 -7.38
C LEU A 312 21.54 -7.73 -7.19
N ILE A 313 21.56 -8.52 -8.26
CA ILE A 313 21.88 -9.95 -8.21
C ILE A 313 23.32 -10.16 -7.73
N GLU A 314 24.30 -9.45 -8.30
CA GLU A 314 25.71 -9.51 -7.86
C GLU A 314 25.84 -9.14 -6.38
N ARG A 315 25.08 -8.16 -5.89
CA ARG A 315 25.04 -7.79 -4.47
C ARG A 315 24.48 -8.92 -3.60
N LEU A 316 23.39 -9.55 -4.03
CA LEU A 316 22.77 -10.66 -3.30
C LEU A 316 23.71 -11.88 -3.25
N GLU A 317 24.41 -12.19 -4.34
CA GLU A 317 25.44 -13.24 -4.38
C GLU A 317 26.54 -12.99 -3.35
N GLY A 318 27.06 -11.75 -3.29
CA GLY A 318 28.10 -11.38 -2.34
C GLY A 318 27.67 -11.33 -0.87
N LEU A 319 26.37 -11.31 -0.59
CA LEU A 319 25.80 -11.30 0.76
C LEU A 319 25.19 -12.65 1.17
N LYS A 320 25.23 -13.65 0.29
CA LYS A 320 24.64 -14.97 0.56
C LYS A 320 25.34 -15.63 1.77
N PRO A 321 24.61 -16.22 2.72
CA PRO A 321 25.21 -17.01 3.79
C PRO A 321 25.97 -18.19 3.21
N LEU A 322 27.12 -18.54 3.81
CA LEU A 322 28.00 -19.63 3.36
C LEU A 322 27.36 -21.01 3.52
#